data_AF-A0A1V5TEB8-F1
#
_entry.id   AF-A0A1V5TEB8-F1
#
_cell.length_a   1.000
_cell.length_b   1.000
_cell.length_c   1.000
_cell.angle_alpha   90.00
_cell.angle_beta   90.00
_cell.angle_gamma   90.00
#
_symmetry.space_group_name_H-M   'P 1'
#
loop_
_entity.id
_entity.type
_entity.pdbx_description
1 polymer ?
#
loop_
_entity_poly.entity_id
_entity_poly.type
_entity_poly.pdbx_seq_one_letter_code
_entity_poly.pdbx_strand_id
1 'polypeptide(L)'
;MKSYYLNTKFKFGKFKGKTLREILRIQPSYIDWCIVNLDHFYLSNQTMNRIWGFKPDFTLSPGAQDMLLQKENNMKTERDEEGIYDDPCDNDSYDEYDWETEEFDFLTDGQYGDYDDFRESGGDMDYLRDVLGY
;
A
#
# COMPACT_ATOMS: atom_id res chain seq x y z
N MET A 1 -13.45 8.60 -5.79
CA MET A 1 -14.00 7.21 -5.83
C MET A 1 -15.29 7.07 -5.01
N LYS A 2 -16.07 5.98 -5.20
CA LYS A 2 -17.26 5.68 -4.36
C LYS A 2 -17.04 4.40 -3.55
N SER A 3 -17.28 4.47 -2.25
CA SER A 3 -17.26 3.31 -1.36
C SER A 3 -18.58 2.55 -1.41
N TYR A 4 -18.50 1.23 -1.58
CA TYR A 4 -19.65 0.33 -1.59
C TYR A 4 -19.63 -0.56 -0.35
N TYR A 5 -20.81 -0.79 0.23
CA TYR A 5 -21.02 -1.64 1.39
C TYR A 5 -21.94 -2.82 1.04
N LEU A 6 -22.03 -3.82 1.92
CA LEU A 6 -22.86 -5.03 1.72
C LEU A 6 -24.33 -4.75 1.35
N ASN A 7 -24.92 -3.69 1.91
CA ASN A 7 -26.31 -3.30 1.65
C ASN A 7 -26.45 -2.25 0.54
N THR A 8 -25.34 -1.79 -0.04
CA THR A 8 -25.38 -0.81 -1.13
C THR A 8 -25.95 -1.46 -2.38
N LYS A 9 -27.00 -0.84 -2.93
CA LYS A 9 -27.60 -1.28 -4.20
C LYS A 9 -26.80 -0.76 -5.38
N PHE A 10 -26.47 -1.65 -6.30
CA PHE A 10 -25.79 -1.29 -7.53
C PHE A 10 -26.75 -0.54 -8.44
N LYS A 11 -26.34 0.64 -8.91
CA LYS A 11 -27.11 1.45 -9.88
C LYS A 11 -26.66 1.22 -11.33
N PHE A 12 -25.68 0.35 -11.54
CA PHE A 12 -25.00 0.07 -12.80
C PHE A 12 -24.80 -1.44 -13.00
N GLY A 13 -24.36 -1.83 -14.20
CA GLY A 13 -23.95 -3.19 -14.51
C GLY A 13 -25.09 -4.21 -14.64
N LYS A 14 -24.71 -5.50 -14.72
CA LYS A 14 -25.60 -6.65 -14.92
C LYS A 14 -26.54 -6.91 -13.73
N PHE A 15 -26.08 -6.57 -12.52
CA PHE A 15 -26.83 -6.76 -11.27
C PHE A 15 -27.48 -5.48 -10.75
N LYS A 16 -27.86 -4.56 -11.65
CA LYS A 16 -28.55 -3.31 -11.30
C LYS A 16 -29.78 -3.59 -10.42
N GLY A 17 -29.86 -2.91 -9.28
CA GLY A 17 -30.93 -3.04 -8.30
C GLY A 17 -30.64 -4.05 -7.18
N LYS A 18 -29.63 -4.92 -7.33
CA LYS A 18 -29.20 -5.85 -6.28
C LYS A 18 -28.16 -5.24 -5.36
N THR A 19 -28.11 -5.77 -4.15
CA THR A 19 -27.11 -5.39 -3.13
C THR A 19 -25.80 -6.15 -3.32
N LEU A 20 -24.68 -5.57 -2.87
CA LEU A 20 -23.37 -6.23 -2.88
C LEU A 20 -23.43 -7.64 -2.26
N ARG A 21 -24.14 -7.78 -1.15
CA ARG A 21 -24.36 -9.07 -0.47
C ARG A 21 -25.06 -10.11 -1.36
N GLU A 22 -26.08 -9.71 -2.12
CA GLU A 22 -26.74 -10.62 -3.06
C GLU A 22 -25.81 -11.02 -4.19
N ILE A 23 -25.03 -10.09 -4.71
CA ILE A 23 -24.07 -10.35 -5.79
C ILE A 23 -23.01 -11.34 -5.33
N LEU A 24 -22.47 -11.18 -4.11
CA LEU A 24 -21.51 -12.12 -3.52
C LEU A 24 -22.06 -13.55 -3.37
N ARG A 25 -23.39 -13.69 -3.16
CA ARG A 25 -24.06 -14.99 -3.12
C ARG A 25 -24.25 -15.59 -4.50
N ILE A 26 -24.57 -14.76 -5.50
CA ILE A 26 -24.86 -15.20 -6.87
C ILE A 26 -23.55 -15.47 -7.63
N GLN A 27 -22.66 -14.49 -7.68
CA GLN A 27 -21.42 -14.52 -8.43
C GLN A 27 -20.36 -13.61 -7.79
N PRO A 28 -19.52 -14.14 -6.88
CA PRO A 28 -18.47 -13.36 -6.24
C PRO A 28 -17.43 -12.81 -7.22
N SER A 29 -17.12 -13.55 -8.30
CA SER A 29 -16.19 -13.13 -9.36
C SER A 29 -16.61 -11.84 -10.06
N TYR A 30 -17.88 -11.44 -9.96
CA TYR A 30 -18.33 -10.16 -10.49
C TYR A 30 -17.75 -8.98 -9.70
N ILE A 31 -17.56 -9.14 -8.39
CA ILE A 31 -16.96 -8.10 -7.54
C ILE A 31 -15.51 -7.88 -7.92
N ASP A 32 -14.79 -8.95 -8.19
CA ASP A 32 -13.42 -8.93 -8.70
C ASP A 32 -13.32 -8.10 -10.00
N TRP A 33 -14.16 -8.43 -10.97
CA TRP A 33 -14.24 -7.69 -12.23
C TRP A 33 -14.60 -6.21 -12.01
N CYS A 34 -15.53 -5.91 -11.09
CA CYS A 34 -15.90 -4.54 -10.76
C CYS A 34 -14.73 -3.74 -10.21
N ILE A 35 -13.89 -4.33 -9.36
CA ILE A 35 -12.71 -3.65 -8.80
C ILE A 35 -11.74 -3.25 -9.91
N VAL A 36 -11.46 -4.18 -10.83
CA VAL A 36 -10.50 -4.01 -11.92
C VAL A 36 -11.01 -3.08 -13.01
N ASN A 37 -12.29 -3.19 -13.40
CA ASN A 37 -12.83 -2.49 -14.57
C ASN A 37 -13.56 -1.19 -14.23
N LEU A 38 -14.01 -1.01 -12.98
CA LEU A 38 -14.75 0.18 -12.59
C LEU A 38 -13.89 1.05 -11.68
N ASP A 39 -13.40 2.14 -12.26
CA ASP A 39 -12.56 3.10 -11.55
C ASP A 39 -13.22 3.63 -10.26
N HIS A 40 -14.50 4.00 -10.37
CA HIS A 40 -15.30 4.50 -9.25
C HIS A 40 -15.67 3.46 -8.18
N PHE A 41 -15.38 2.17 -8.39
CA PHE A 41 -15.72 1.10 -7.46
C PHE A 41 -14.58 0.85 -6.48
N TYR A 42 -14.86 1.07 -5.20
CA TYR A 42 -13.92 0.82 -4.10
C TYR A 42 -14.63 0.09 -2.94
N LEU A 43 -13.93 -0.86 -2.35
CA LEU A 43 -14.35 -1.60 -1.15
C LEU A 43 -13.38 -1.27 -0.03
N SER A 44 -13.88 -0.66 1.04
CA SER A 44 -13.07 -0.38 2.22
C SER A 44 -12.68 -1.66 2.94
N ASN A 45 -11.56 -1.62 3.67
CA ASN A 45 -11.10 -2.69 4.56
C ASN A 45 -12.20 -3.19 5.52
N GLN A 46 -13.02 -2.29 6.05
CA GLN A 46 -14.18 -2.66 6.87
C GLN A 46 -15.22 -3.50 6.10
N THR A 47 -15.45 -3.19 4.84
CA THR A 47 -16.38 -3.94 3.99
C THR A 47 -15.79 -5.31 3.66
N MET A 48 -14.49 -5.37 3.33
CA MET A 48 -13.77 -6.63 3.08
C MET A 48 -13.84 -7.58 4.27
N ASN A 49 -13.57 -7.08 5.48
CA ASN A 49 -13.70 -7.86 6.71
C ASN A 49 -15.11 -8.44 6.90
N ARG A 50 -16.15 -7.65 6.60
CA ARG A 50 -17.53 -8.15 6.66
C ARG A 50 -17.83 -9.18 5.56
N ILE A 51 -17.20 -9.08 4.40
CA ILE A 51 -17.31 -10.07 3.33
C ILE A 51 -16.66 -11.37 3.77
N TRP A 52 -15.45 -11.35 4.33
CA TRP A 52 -14.78 -12.54 4.84
C TRP A 52 -15.53 -13.19 6.00
N GLY A 53 -16.12 -12.41 6.90
CA GLY A 53 -17.01 -12.93 7.94
C GLY A 53 -18.30 -13.56 7.39
N PHE A 54 -18.78 -13.12 6.22
CA PHE A 54 -19.97 -13.67 5.57
C PHE A 54 -19.66 -14.88 4.67
N LYS A 55 -18.52 -14.84 3.97
CA LYS A 55 -18.06 -15.86 3.03
C LYS A 55 -16.52 -15.90 3.04
N PRO A 56 -15.91 -16.79 3.86
CA PRO A 56 -14.46 -16.90 3.94
C PRO A 56 -13.82 -17.47 2.66
N ASP A 57 -14.57 -18.25 1.87
CA ASP A 57 -14.17 -18.71 0.52
C ASP A 57 -14.06 -17.58 -0.54
N PHE A 58 -14.33 -16.33 -0.16
CA PHE A 58 -14.17 -15.22 -1.08
C PHE A 58 -12.71 -14.80 -1.18
N THR A 59 -12.08 -15.14 -2.30
CA THR A 59 -10.74 -14.70 -2.66
C THR A 59 -10.79 -13.68 -3.78
N LEU A 60 -10.10 -12.55 -3.61
CA LEU A 60 -9.84 -11.61 -4.70
C LEU A 60 -8.70 -12.13 -5.57
N SER A 61 -8.80 -11.90 -6.87
CA SER A 61 -7.71 -12.10 -7.81
C SER A 61 -6.56 -11.12 -7.51
N PRO A 62 -5.31 -11.49 -7.81
CA PRO A 62 -4.17 -10.61 -7.57
C PRO A 62 -4.31 -9.26 -8.29
N GLY A 63 -4.91 -9.23 -9.49
CA GLY A 63 -5.17 -7.98 -10.22
C GLY A 63 -6.20 -7.08 -9.53
N ALA A 64 -7.19 -7.66 -8.83
CA ALA A 64 -8.14 -6.86 -8.05
C ALA A 64 -7.52 -6.32 -6.75
N GLN A 65 -6.61 -7.07 -6.13
CA GLN A 65 -5.90 -6.61 -4.93
C GLN A 65 -4.97 -5.44 -5.25
N ASP A 66 -4.17 -5.57 -6.31
CA ASP A 66 -3.27 -4.51 -6.80
C ASP A 66 -4.04 -3.23 -7.14
N MET A 67 -5.16 -3.37 -7.86
CA MET A 67 -6.04 -2.24 -8.17
C MET A 67 -6.65 -1.60 -6.92
N LEU A 68 -6.94 -2.34 -5.84
CA LEU A 68 -7.41 -1.74 -4.59
C LEU A 68 -6.31 -0.94 -3.90
N LEU A 69 -5.08 -1.43 -3.90
CA LEU A 69 -3.91 -0.74 -3.33
C LEU A 69 -3.61 0.54 -4.09
N GLN A 70 -3.55 0.49 -5.43
CA GLN A 70 -3.35 1.68 -6.27
C GLN A 70 -4.42 2.75 -5.99
N LYS A 71 -5.68 2.33 -5.85
CA LYS A 71 -6.79 3.24 -5.58
C LYS A 71 -6.71 3.86 -4.19
N GLU A 72 -6.25 3.09 -3.20
CA GLU A 72 -6.04 3.58 -1.83
C GLU A 72 -4.89 4.59 -1.77
N ASN A 73 -3.78 4.31 -2.45
CA ASN A 73 -2.65 5.24 -2.57
C ASN A 73 -3.06 6.52 -3.28
N ASN A 74 -3.78 6.41 -4.40
CA ASN A 74 -4.28 7.59 -5.11
C ASN A 74 -5.21 8.46 -4.24
N MET A 75 -6.00 7.86 -3.33
CA MET A 75 -6.82 8.61 -2.35
C MET A 75 -6.01 9.26 -1.21
N LYS A 76 -4.82 8.74 -0.87
CA LYS A 76 -3.91 9.37 0.09
C LYS A 76 -3.21 10.57 -0.56
N THR A 77 -2.71 10.42 -1.79
CA THR A 77 -1.96 11.45 -2.52
C THR A 77 -2.75 12.74 -2.76
N GLU A 78 -4.08 12.72 -2.89
CA GLU A 78 -4.88 13.95 -3.06
C GLU A 78 -4.99 14.81 -1.78
N ARG A 79 -4.46 14.35 -0.64
CA ARG A 79 -4.40 15.12 0.61
C ARG A 79 -3.03 15.77 0.84
N ASP A 80 -2.05 15.46 0.01
CA ASP A 80 -0.67 15.92 0.08
C ASP A 80 -0.31 16.63 -1.23
N GLU A 81 -0.96 17.76 -1.54
CA GLU A 81 -0.60 18.62 -2.68
C GLU A 81 0.75 19.36 -2.49
N GLU A 82 1.62 18.92 -1.57
CA GLU A 82 3.00 19.45 -1.43
C GLU A 82 3.97 18.34 -0.98
N GLY A 83 4.48 17.51 -1.90
CA GLY A 83 5.64 16.65 -1.58
C GLY A 83 5.86 15.41 -2.46
N ILE A 84 6.52 15.61 -3.60
CA ILE A 84 7.56 14.76 -4.22
C ILE A 84 7.47 13.22 -3.98
N TYR A 85 6.97 12.51 -5.01
CA TYR A 85 7.19 11.11 -5.43
C TYR A 85 7.56 10.04 -4.39
N ASP A 86 6.56 9.26 -3.97
CA ASP A 86 6.69 7.90 -3.42
C ASP A 86 6.54 6.84 -4.55
N ASP A 87 7.53 5.96 -4.71
CA ASP A 87 7.45 4.72 -5.49
C ASP A 87 7.17 3.53 -4.54
N PRO A 88 6.24 2.61 -4.88
CA PRO A 88 5.59 1.75 -3.89
C PRO A 88 6.20 0.34 -3.82
N CYS A 89 6.85 0.03 -2.70
CA CYS A 89 7.08 -1.35 -2.27
C CYS A 89 6.70 -1.50 -0.79
N ASP A 90 5.44 -1.86 -0.54
CA ASP A 90 4.99 -2.46 0.73
C ASP A 90 5.86 -3.70 1.05
N ASN A 91 6.61 -3.65 2.14
CA ASN A 91 6.88 -4.84 2.94
C ASN A 91 6.74 -4.46 4.41
N ASP A 92 5.65 -4.93 5.03
CA ASP A 92 5.41 -4.93 6.46
C ASP A 92 6.55 -5.68 7.19
N SER A 93 7.61 -4.96 7.54
CA SER A 93 8.51 -5.22 8.66
C SER A 93 8.97 -3.86 9.13
N TYR A 94 8.74 -3.53 10.40
CA TYR A 94 9.39 -2.37 11.03
C TYR A 94 10.88 -2.68 11.15
N ASP A 95 11.60 -2.59 10.04
CA ASP A 95 13.03 -2.32 10.03
C ASP A 95 13.12 -0.85 9.68
N GLU A 96 13.41 -0.06 10.71
CA GLU A 96 13.81 1.33 10.63
C GLU A 96 14.89 1.42 9.55
N TYR A 97 14.54 1.93 8.37
CA TYR A 97 15.47 2.12 7.25
C TYR A 97 16.53 3.11 7.73
N ASP A 98 17.65 2.59 8.21
CA ASP A 98 18.77 3.38 8.69
C ASP A 98 19.55 3.87 7.46
N TRP A 99 19.02 4.92 6.83
CA TRP A 99 19.64 5.62 5.71
C TRP A 99 21.10 6.03 6.02
N GLU A 100 21.46 6.14 7.31
CA GLU A 100 22.82 6.43 7.74
C GLU A 100 23.78 5.25 7.45
N THR A 101 23.29 3.99 7.51
CA THR A 101 24.10 2.80 7.22
C THR A 101 24.51 2.74 5.75
N GLU A 102 23.55 2.91 4.83
CA GLU A 102 23.83 2.87 3.39
C GLU A 102 24.68 4.07 2.94
N GLU A 103 24.46 5.25 3.55
CA GLU A 103 25.26 6.43 3.29
C GLU A 103 26.70 6.30 3.81
N PHE A 104 26.87 5.69 4.99
CA PHE A 104 28.20 5.41 5.52
C PHE A 104 29.00 4.50 4.60
N ASP A 105 28.40 3.41 4.11
CA ASP A 105 29.06 2.51 3.16
C ASP A 105 29.38 3.22 1.84
N PHE A 106 28.49 4.08 1.34
CA PHE A 106 28.72 4.87 0.14
C PHE A 106 29.86 5.87 0.29
N LEU A 107 29.93 6.56 1.44
CA LEU A 107 30.95 7.57 1.73
C LEU A 107 32.31 6.96 2.06
N THR A 108 32.32 5.81 2.72
CA THR A 108 33.55 5.18 3.22
C THR A 108 34.08 4.09 2.31
N ASP A 109 33.33 3.65 1.30
CA ASP A 109 33.66 2.55 0.40
C ASP A 109 34.10 1.28 1.16
N GLY A 110 33.51 1.07 2.35
CA GLY A 110 33.83 -0.03 3.27
C GLY A 110 35.23 0.01 3.90
N GLN A 111 35.94 1.14 3.86
CA GLN A 111 37.30 1.25 4.43
C GLN A 111 37.35 1.40 5.95
N TYR A 112 36.23 1.78 6.58
CA TYR A 112 36.17 2.14 8.01
C TYR A 112 35.46 1.12 8.90
N GLY A 113 35.15 -0.07 8.38
CA GLY A 113 34.35 -1.07 9.07
C GLY A 113 32.88 -0.98 8.68
N ASP A 114 32.00 -1.60 9.47
CA ASP A 114 30.56 -1.44 9.31
C ASP A 114 30.07 -0.19 10.07
N TYR A 115 28.86 0.25 9.73
CA TYR A 115 28.23 1.41 10.35
C TYR A 115 28.06 1.22 11.88
N ASP A 116 27.81 0.00 12.31
CA ASP A 116 27.63 -0.35 13.73
C ASP A 116 28.91 -0.09 14.53
N ASP A 117 30.08 -0.57 14.08
CA ASP A 117 31.38 -0.31 14.74
C ASP A 117 31.71 1.20 14.80
N PHE A 118 31.38 1.93 13.73
CA PHE A 118 31.57 3.38 13.65
C PHE A 118 30.69 4.11 14.67
N ARG A 119 29.41 3.74 14.77
CA ARG A 119 28.46 4.34 15.71
C ARG A 119 28.79 3.99 17.15
N GLU A 120 29.19 2.75 17.44
CA GLU A 120 29.65 2.32 18.77
C GLU A 120 30.95 3.03 19.20
N SER A 121 31.81 3.40 18.26
CA SER A 121 33.02 4.19 18.50
C SER A 121 32.74 5.68 18.74
N GLY A 122 31.47 6.09 18.71
CA GLY A 122 31.04 7.48 18.88
C GLY A 122 31.17 8.31 17.62
N GLY A 123 31.19 7.68 16.45
CA GLY A 123 31.22 8.34 15.16
C GLY A 123 29.94 9.12 14.85
N ASP A 124 30.11 10.30 14.24
CA ASP A 124 29.03 11.18 13.82
C ASP A 124 29.05 11.41 12.30
N MET A 125 27.91 11.15 11.65
CA MET A 125 27.75 11.28 10.20
C MET A 125 27.97 12.72 9.71
N ASP A 126 27.59 13.71 10.51
CA ASP A 126 27.78 15.12 10.17
C ASP A 126 29.27 15.48 10.08
N TYR A 127 30.11 14.97 10.99
CA TYR A 127 31.55 15.17 10.93
C TYR A 127 32.18 14.36 9.79
N LEU A 128 31.70 13.14 9.54
CA LEU A 128 32.18 12.34 8.42
C LEU A 128 31.94 13.04 7.07
N ARG A 129 30.76 13.62 6.87
CA ARG A 129 30.43 14.42 5.69
C ARG A 129 31.34 15.65 5.55
N ASP A 130 31.57 16.38 6.65
CA ASP A 130 32.47 17.54 6.67
C ASP A 130 33.92 17.16 6.32
N VAL A 131 34.42 16.04 6.85
CA VAL A 131 35.77 15.52 6.57
C VAL A 131 35.92 15.08 5.11
N LEU A 132 34.88 14.49 4.53
CA LEU A 132 34.89 13.99 3.14
C LEU A 132 34.52 15.08 2.12
N GLY A 133 34.05 16.24 2.57
CA GLY A 133 33.74 17.40 1.74
C GLY A 133 32.39 17.30 1.01
N TYR A 134 31.41 16.66 1.64
CA TYR A 134 30.02 16.56 1.18
C TYR A 134 29.10 17.58 1.84
#